data_AF-A0A2H1V6Q7-F1
#
_entry.id   AF-A0A2H1V6Q7-F1
#
_cell.length_a   1.000
_cell.length_b   1.000
_cell.length_c   1.000
_cell.angle_alpha   90.00
_cell.angle_beta   90.00
_cell.angle_gamma   90.00
#
_symmetry.space_group_name_H-M   'P 1'
#
loop_
_entity.id
_entity.type
_entity.pdbx_description
1 polymer ?
#
loop_
_entity_poly.entity_id
_entity_poly.type
_entity_poly.pdbx_seq_one_letter_code
_entity_poly.pdbx_strand_id
1 'polypeptide(L)' 'MENMRFLKLVLCFVVLNVALALAACPPGEYNPGPNCGLEPSCSTRSSHAYPKHTCDCWCLPGTYRNLDTNACVDLKGC' A
#
# COMPACT_ATOMS: atom_id res chain seq x y z
N MET A 1 -10.37 -9.48 39.88
CA MET A 1 -10.76 -8.41 38.93
C MET A 1 -9.61 -7.93 38.02
N GLU A 2 -8.35 -8.25 38.30
CA GLU A 2 -7.20 -7.89 37.44
C GLU A 2 -7.18 -8.61 36.08
N ASN A 3 -7.60 -9.88 36.02
CA ASN A 3 -7.55 -10.67 34.77
C ASN A 3 -8.36 -10.06 33.61
N MET A 4 -9.51 -9.43 33.87
CA MET A 4 -10.33 -8.82 32.82
C MET A 4 -9.71 -7.52 32.28
N ARG A 5 -8.92 -6.81 33.09
CA ARG A 5 -8.20 -5.60 32.64
C ARG A 5 -6.99 -5.97 31.80
N PHE A 6 -6.25 -7.00 32.20
CA PHE A 6 -5.10 -7.51 31.44
C PHE A 6 -5.53 -8.05 30.07
N LEU A 7 -6.61 -8.85 30.03
CA LEU A 7 -7.14 -9.39 28.77
C LEU A 7 -7.55 -8.28 27.78
N LYS A 8 -8.16 -7.20 28.27
CA LYS A 8 -8.55 -6.04 27.43
C LYS A 8 -7.33 -5.32 26.84
N LEU A 9 -6.25 -5.17 27.61
CA LEU A 9 -5.02 -4.54 27.13
C LEU A 9 -4.33 -5.40 26.06
N VAL A 10 -4.25 -6.71 26.27
CA VAL A 10 -3.72 -7.65 25.28
C VAL A 10 -4.56 -7.62 24.00
N LEU A 11 -5.90 -7.62 24.12
CA LEU A 11 -6.78 -7.54 22.96
C LEU A 11 -6.58 -6.22 22.18
N CYS A 12 -6.47 -5.08 22.87
CA CYS A 12 -6.18 -3.79 22.22
C CYS A 12 -4.83 -3.82 21.49
N PHE A 13 -3.80 -4.41 22.10
CA PHE A 13 -2.49 -4.51 21.49
C PHE A 13 -2.51 -5.40 20.24
N VAL A 14 -3.21 -6.53 20.27
CA VAL A 14 -3.40 -7.40 19.10
C VAL A 14 -4.14 -6.69 17.98
N VAL A 15 -5.26 -6.02 18.28
CA VAL A 15 -6.04 -5.27 17.28
C VAL A 15 -5.23 -4.14 16.66
N LEU A 16 -4.45 -3.41 17.46
CA LEU A 16 -3.58 -2.34 16.97
C LEU A 16 -2.52 -2.88 16.01
N ASN A 17 -1.84 -3.98 16.38
CA ASN A 17 -0.83 -4.59 15.52
C ASN A 17 -1.42 -5.20 14.24
N VAL A 18 -2.62 -5.77 14.31
CA VAL A 18 -3.34 -6.27 13.12
C VAL A 18 -3.71 -5.11 12.20
N ALA A 19 -4.16 -3.97 12.74
CA ALA A 19 -4.47 -2.77 11.95
C ALA A 19 -3.21 -2.17 11.29
N LEU A 20 -2.07 -2.17 11.98
CA LEU A 20 -0.77 -1.75 11.44
C LEU A 20 -0.25 -2.72 10.36
N ALA A 21 -0.41 -4.03 10.56
CA ALA A 21 -0.04 -5.05 9.57
C ALA A 21 -0.92 -5.01 8.32
N LEU A 22 -2.17 -4.54 8.48
CA LEU A 22 -3.09 -4.28 7.37
C LEU A 22 -2.84 -2.95 6.67
N ALA A 23 -1.79 -2.18 7.04
CA ALA A 23 -1.36 -0.89 6.47
C ALA A 23 -2.14 -0.56 5.19
N ALA A 24 -3.31 0.06 5.40
CA ALA A 24 -4.29 0.17 4.34
C ALA A 24 -3.72 1.07 3.26
N CYS A 25 -3.67 0.57 2.03
CA CYS A 25 -3.22 1.38 0.91
C CYS A 25 -4.10 2.63 0.78
N PRO A 26 -3.53 3.76 0.33
CA PRO A 26 -4.31 4.96 0.11
C PRO A 26 -5.48 4.70 -0.85
N PRO A 27 -6.53 5.52 -0.80
CA PRO A 27 -7.63 5.42 -1.77
C PRO A 27 -7.09 5.48 -3.20
N GLY A 28 -7.51 4.53 -4.05
CA GLY A 28 -7.00 4.41 -5.41
C GLY A 28 -5.82 3.44 -5.57
N GLU A 29 -5.38 2.81 -4.48
CA GLU A 29 -4.26 1.87 -4.47
C GLU A 29 -4.62 0.54 -3.80
N TYR A 30 -3.83 -0.50 -4.08
CA TYR A 30 -3.97 -1.83 -3.51
C TYR A 30 -2.63 -2.41 -3.09
N ASN A 31 -2.65 -3.33 -2.14
CA ASN A 31 -1.43 -4.03 -1.71
C ASN A 31 -1.09 -5.11 -2.74
N PRO A 32 0.05 -5.03 -3.47
CA PRO A 32 0.43 -6.04 -4.46
C PRO A 32 0.87 -7.37 -3.84
N GLY A 33 1.00 -7.42 -2.50
CA GLY A 33 1.49 -8.57 -1.77
C GLY A 33 2.99 -8.79 -1.98
N PRO A 34 3.50 -10.00 -1.69
CA PRO A 34 4.93 -10.30 -1.78
C PRO A 34 5.47 -10.32 -3.22
N ASN A 35 4.59 -10.39 -4.22
CA ASN A 35 4.95 -10.41 -5.64
C ASN A 35 4.72 -9.04 -6.28
N CYS A 36 5.56 -8.07 -5.92
CA CYS A 36 5.60 -6.73 -6.49
C CYS A 36 6.34 -6.68 -7.86
N GLY A 37 6.00 -7.62 -8.78
CA GLY A 37 6.71 -7.82 -10.05
C GLY A 37 6.71 -6.64 -11.03
N LEU A 38 5.56 -6.00 -11.31
CA LEU A 38 5.47 -4.80 -12.16
C LEU A 38 4.24 -3.92 -11.82
N GLU A 39 4.48 -2.65 -11.48
CA GLU A 39 3.45 -1.60 -11.48
C GLU A 39 3.58 -0.76 -12.77
N PRO A 40 2.50 -0.57 -13.56
CA PRO A 40 2.51 0.36 -14.68
C PRO A 40 2.75 1.81 -14.21
N SER A 41 3.63 2.53 -14.90
CA SER A 41 3.87 3.95 -14.66
C SER A 41 3.53 4.78 -15.90
N CYS A 42 3.52 6.11 -15.77
CA CYS A 42 3.42 7.04 -16.90
C CYS A 42 4.64 7.02 -17.84
N SER A 43 5.64 6.19 -17.57
CA SER A 43 6.79 5.96 -18.45
C SER A 43 6.70 4.59 -19.14
N THR A 44 7.61 4.34 -20.08
CA THR A 44 7.77 3.00 -20.69
C THR A 44 8.33 1.95 -19.71
N ARG A 45 8.72 2.35 -18.50
CA ARG A 45 9.25 1.48 -17.45
C ARG A 45 8.21 1.22 -16.38
N SER A 46 8.33 0.07 -15.71
CA SER A 46 7.59 -0.21 -14.48
C SER A 46 8.04 0.72 -13.36
N SER A 47 7.13 1.11 -12.45
CA SER A 47 7.52 1.81 -11.21
C SER A 47 8.44 0.96 -10.35
N HIS A 48 8.42 -0.37 -10.49
CA HIS A 48 9.37 -1.27 -9.84
C HIS A 48 10.83 -0.94 -10.18
N ALA A 49 11.10 -0.39 -11.36
CA ALA A 49 12.44 0.04 -11.76
C ALA A 49 12.95 1.28 -10.99
N TYR A 50 12.10 1.89 -10.16
CA TYR A 50 12.40 3.07 -9.36
C TYR A 50 12.46 2.69 -7.88
N PRO A 51 13.65 2.72 -7.24
CA PRO A 51 13.85 2.27 -5.85
C PRO A 51 12.94 2.94 -4.81
N LYS A 52 12.45 4.15 -5.12
CA LYS A 52 11.56 4.92 -4.24
C LYS A 52 10.12 4.42 -4.22
N HIS A 53 9.73 3.60 -5.18
CA HIS A 53 8.36 3.09 -5.37
C HIS A 53 8.32 1.56 -5.35
N THR A 54 9.44 0.92 -5.03
CA THR A 54 9.58 -0.53 -5.08
C THR A 54 8.78 -1.18 -3.97
N CYS A 55 7.76 -1.95 -4.36
CA CYS A 55 6.93 -2.75 -3.46
C CYS A 55 6.10 -1.94 -2.44
N ASP A 56 5.79 -0.69 -2.78
CA ASP A 56 4.73 0.07 -2.12
C ASP A 56 3.34 -0.43 -2.54
N CYS A 57 2.30 0.22 -2.02
CA CYS A 57 0.96 0.11 -2.57
C CYS A 57 0.96 0.47 -4.07
N TRP A 58 0.17 -0.27 -4.85
CA TRP A 58 0.11 -0.11 -6.30
C TRP A 58 -1.17 0.57 -6.74
N CYS A 59 -1.07 1.35 -7.80
CA CYS A 59 -2.22 1.95 -8.46
C CYS A 59 -3.23 0.88 -8.91
N LEU A 60 -4.52 1.11 -8.65
CA LEU A 60 -5.58 0.20 -9.07
C LEU A 60 -5.53 -0.08 -10.59
N PRO A 61 -5.94 -1.29 -11.03
CA PRO A 61 -5.98 -1.63 -12.44
C PRO A 61 -6.69 -0.57 -13.29
N GLY A 62 -6.04 -0.12 -14.36
CA GLY A 62 -6.54 0.95 -15.24
C GLY A 62 -5.92 2.32 -14.98
N THR A 63 -5.20 2.48 -13.87
CA THR A 63 -4.42 3.69 -13.54
C THR A 63 -2.91 3.41 -13.57
N TYR A 64 -2.13 4.48 -13.65
CA TYR A 64 -0.69 4.48 -13.82
C TYR A 64 -0.03 5.35 -12.76
N ARG A 65 1.13 4.93 -12.27
CA ARG A 65 1.91 5.74 -11.34
C ARG A 65 2.64 6.86 -12.08
N ASN A 66 2.36 8.10 -11.72
CA ASN A 66 3.19 9.23 -12.11
C ASN A 66 4.45 9.25 -11.21
N LEU A 67 5.62 9.10 -11.81
CA LEU A 67 6.89 8.91 -11.09
C LEU A 67 7.44 10.20 -10.45
N ASP A 68 6.95 11.37 -10.88
CA ASP A 68 7.38 12.67 -10.34
C ASP A 68 6.54 13.06 -9.12
N THR A 69 5.23 12.79 -9.17
CA THR A 69 4.26 13.17 -8.13
C THR A 69 3.87 12.02 -7.21
N ASN A 70 4.26 10.79 -7.55
CA ASN A 70 3.82 9.54 -6.91
C ASN A 70 2.29 9.32 -6.93
N ALA A 71 1.54 10.06 -7.75
CA ALA A 71 0.09 9.93 -7.82
C ALA A 71 -0.35 8.82 -8.79
N CYS A 72 -1.48 8.17 -8.52
CA CYS A 72 -2.15 7.30 -9.47
C CYS A 72 -3.07 8.12 -10.37
N VAL A 73 -2.85 8.05 -11.68
CA VAL A 73 -3.56 8.82 -12.69
C VAL A 73 -4.01 7.93 -13.85
N ASP A 74 -5.05 8.33 -14.57
CA ASP A 74 -5.40 7.71 -15.85
C ASP A 74 -4.35 8.03 -16.92
N LEU A 75 -4.34 7.27 -18.03
CA LEU A 75 -3.41 7.48 -19.15
C LEU A 75 -3.44 8.91 -19.73
N LYS A 76 -4.55 9.63 -19.63
CA LYS A 76 -4.66 11.03 -20.08
C LYS A 76 -4.02 12.05 -19.12
N GLY A 77 -3.79 11.63 -17.87
CA GLY A 77 -3.11 12.41 -16.82
C GLY A 77 -1.64 12.03 -16.66
N CYS A 78 -1.18 11.06 -17.45
CA CYS A 78 0.19 10.99 -17.93
C CYS A 78 0.34 11.99 -19.09
#